data_AF-A0A9P3B025-F1
#
_entry.id   AF-A0A9P3B025-F1
#
_cell.length_a   1.000
_cell.length_b   1.000
_cell.length_c   1.000
_cell.angle_alpha   90.00
_cell.angle_beta   90.00
_cell.angle_gamma   90.00
#
_symmetry.space_group_name_H-M   'P 1'
#
loop_
_entity.id
_entity.type
_entity.pdbx_description
1 polymer ?
#
loop_
_entity_poly.entity_id
_entity_poly.type
_entity_poly.pdbx_seq_one_letter_code
_entity_poly.pdbx_strand_id
1 'polypeptide(L)'
;MENEIKIAPPESEAREFNIRVMTAINEIYAPKTQKNTHAGYSYRTCSDILDAAKKVLLKYNLRLTLTDSIYVTPESTGELTRVYETKDKNGVITKTREMSTNRVYVKATAILTDGVFEIRADGYAREDLVKKGSDGSQTTGSASTYARKRALDALFCIDDTPDPDSTSEMEKQGRHYEIWKPAQARAQQAQAKKSYPRNYEPSSQKTTKHKNVGV
;
A
#
# COMPACT_ATOMS: atom_id res chain seq x y z
N MET A 1 12.80 38.61 9.38
CA MET A 1 12.37 37.28 8.93
C MET A 1 11.80 36.59 10.15
N GLU A 2 10.47 36.58 10.28
CA GLU A 2 9.81 35.93 11.40
C GLU A 2 10.00 34.42 11.28
N ASN A 3 10.62 33.82 12.31
CA ASN A 3 10.68 32.37 12.43
C ASN A 3 9.28 31.89 12.81
N GLU A 4 8.54 31.34 11.84
CA GLU A 4 7.35 30.56 12.14
C GLU A 4 7.74 29.34 12.97
N ILE A 5 7.40 29.38 14.26
CA ILE A 5 7.44 28.20 15.12
C ILE A 5 6.32 27.28 14.64
N LYS A 6 6.68 26.26 13.85
CA LYS A 6 5.76 25.17 13.49
C LYS A 6 5.50 24.34 14.75
N ILE A 7 4.44 24.69 15.47
CA ILE A 7 3.93 23.88 16.58
C ILE A 7 3.44 22.57 15.96
N ALA A 8 4.01 21.44 16.40
CA ALA A 8 3.55 20.13 15.95
C ALA A 8 2.07 19.95 16.31
N PRO A 9 1.24 19.35 15.42
CA PRO A 9 -0.16 19.14 15.71
C PRO A 9 -0.33 18.33 17.02
N PRO A 10 -1.39 18.60 17.80
CA PRO A 10 -1.70 17.82 19.00
C PRO A 10 -1.81 16.32 18.69
N GLU A 11 -1.30 15.47 19.59
CA GLU A 11 -1.36 14.00 19.48
C GLU A 11 -2.80 13.47 19.26
N SER A 12 -3.80 14.17 19.79
CA SER A 12 -5.22 13.86 19.60
C SER A 12 -5.66 13.94 18.14
N GLU A 13 -5.14 14.89 17.36
CA GLU A 13 -5.50 15.06 15.94
C GLU A 13 -4.91 13.96 15.08
N ALA A 14 -3.64 13.59 15.33
CA ALA A 14 -3.01 12.45 14.67
C ALA A 14 -3.75 11.13 14.96
N ARG A 15 -4.21 10.96 16.20
CA ARG A 15 -5.03 9.79 16.58
C ARG A 15 -6.38 9.77 15.85
N GLU A 16 -7.04 10.91 15.72
CA GLU A 16 -8.31 11.01 14.98
C GLU A 16 -8.13 10.69 13.49
N PHE A 17 -7.08 11.25 12.86
CA PHE A 17 -6.71 10.91 11.49
C PHE A 17 -6.54 9.41 11.30
N ASN A 18 -5.77 8.74 12.17
CA ASN A 18 -5.55 7.31 12.11
C ASN A 18 -6.85 6.49 12.25
N ILE A 19 -7.76 6.90 13.14
CA ILE A 19 -9.07 6.25 13.29
C ILE A 19 -9.87 6.35 11.99
N ARG A 20 -9.91 7.53 11.36
CA ARG A 20 -10.60 7.73 10.08
C ARG A 20 -10.00 6.86 8.98
N VAL A 21 -8.67 6.83 8.86
CA VAL A 21 -7.95 6.01 7.88
C VAL A 21 -8.24 4.53 8.08
N MET A 22 -8.11 4.00 9.31
CA MET A 22 -8.39 2.60 9.61
C MET A 22 -9.84 2.21 9.29
N THR A 23 -10.78 3.08 9.64
CA THR A 23 -12.21 2.84 9.36
C THR A 23 -12.47 2.84 7.86
N ALA A 24 -11.88 3.78 7.12
CA ALA A 24 -11.99 3.84 5.67
C ALA A 24 -11.40 2.59 5.01
N ILE A 25 -10.18 2.20 5.36
CA ILE A 25 -9.52 0.99 4.83
C ILE A 25 -10.39 -0.25 5.05
N ASN A 26 -10.97 -0.40 6.24
CA ASN A 26 -11.83 -1.52 6.56
C ASN A 26 -13.18 -1.52 5.79
N GLU A 27 -13.69 -0.34 5.41
CA GLU A 27 -14.92 -0.21 4.61
C GLU A 27 -14.69 -0.32 3.10
N ILE A 28 -13.46 -0.12 2.62
CA ILE A 28 -13.13 -0.25 1.19
C ILE A 28 -13.21 -1.72 0.78
N TYR A 29 -14.23 -2.02 -0.03
CA TYR A 29 -14.41 -3.33 -0.63
C TYR A 29 -14.41 -3.22 -2.15
N ALA A 30 -13.36 -3.72 -2.77
CA ALA A 30 -13.22 -3.80 -4.22
C ALA A 30 -13.29 -5.28 -4.65
N PRO A 31 -14.41 -5.81 -5.16
CA PRO A 31 -14.47 -7.22 -5.61
C PRO A 31 -13.64 -7.46 -6.88
N LYS A 32 -13.29 -8.72 -7.16
CA LYS A 32 -12.68 -9.13 -8.45
C LYS A 32 -13.80 -9.21 -9.49
N THR A 33 -13.97 -8.16 -10.29
CA THR A 33 -15.04 -8.05 -11.31
C THR A 33 -14.58 -8.44 -12.71
N GLN A 34 -13.27 -8.56 -12.93
CA GLN A 34 -12.68 -8.85 -14.23
C GLN A 34 -12.18 -10.29 -14.32
N LYS A 35 -12.14 -10.86 -15.53
CA LYS A 35 -11.63 -12.20 -15.80
C LYS A 35 -10.56 -12.16 -16.89
N ASN A 36 -9.40 -12.73 -16.61
CA ASN A 36 -8.39 -12.99 -17.63
C ASN A 36 -8.73 -14.33 -18.29
N THR A 37 -9.17 -14.30 -19.54
CA THR A 37 -9.58 -15.51 -20.28
C THR A 37 -8.40 -16.39 -20.68
N HIS A 38 -7.21 -15.83 -20.82
CA HIS A 38 -6.00 -16.56 -21.22
C HIS A 38 -5.40 -17.35 -20.06
N ALA A 39 -5.31 -16.73 -18.88
CA ALA A 39 -4.69 -17.32 -17.69
C ALA A 39 -5.71 -17.85 -16.66
N GLY A 40 -7.01 -17.72 -16.91
CA GLY A 40 -8.08 -18.35 -16.14
C GLY A 40 -8.38 -17.73 -14.76
N TYR A 41 -7.75 -16.60 -14.39
CA TYR A 41 -7.96 -15.98 -13.09
C TYR A 41 -8.88 -14.74 -13.14
N SER A 42 -9.59 -14.49 -12.04
CA SER A 42 -10.32 -13.23 -11.82
C SER A 42 -9.42 -12.19 -11.16
N TYR A 43 -9.64 -10.91 -11.48
CA TYR A 43 -8.87 -9.79 -10.95
C TYR A 43 -9.72 -8.52 -10.80
N ARG A 44 -9.13 -7.52 -10.16
CA ARG A 44 -9.65 -6.14 -10.07
C ARG A 44 -8.65 -5.19 -10.71
N THR A 45 -9.15 -4.19 -11.40
CA THR A 45 -8.34 -3.14 -12.02
C THR A 45 -8.02 -2.04 -11.02
N CYS A 46 -7.11 -1.15 -11.40
CA CYS A 46 -6.88 0.09 -10.68
C CYS A 46 -8.18 0.91 -10.55
N SER A 47 -9.00 0.97 -11.60
CA SER A 47 -10.27 1.70 -11.59
C SER A 47 -11.29 1.11 -10.63
N ASP A 48 -11.41 -0.23 -10.57
CA ASP A 48 -12.31 -0.90 -9.63
C ASP A 48 -11.97 -0.53 -8.17
N ILE A 49 -10.67 -0.45 -7.84
CA ILE A 49 -10.21 -0.04 -6.50
C ILE A 49 -10.50 1.45 -6.25
N LEU A 50 -10.24 2.31 -7.23
CA LEU A 50 -10.49 3.76 -7.12
C LEU A 50 -11.98 4.07 -6.93
N ASP A 51 -12.86 3.40 -7.66
CA ASP A 51 -14.31 3.58 -7.55
C ASP A 51 -14.86 3.12 -6.20
N ALA A 52 -14.33 2.01 -5.66
CA ALA A 52 -14.64 1.55 -4.31
C ALA A 52 -14.14 2.56 -3.25
N ALA A 53 -12.89 3.03 -3.39
CA ALA A 53 -12.29 3.97 -2.46
C ALA A 53 -13.02 5.32 -2.46
N LYS A 54 -13.31 5.90 -3.62
CA LYS A 54 -13.87 7.27 -3.75
C LYS A 54 -15.10 7.51 -2.87
N LYS A 55 -16.02 6.56 -2.83
CA LYS A 55 -17.26 6.65 -2.03
C LYS A 55 -16.97 6.64 -0.53
N VAL A 56 -16.07 5.78 -0.10
CA VAL A 56 -15.69 5.64 1.32
C VAL A 56 -14.86 6.83 1.78
N LEU A 57 -13.87 7.25 0.99
CA LEU A 57 -12.97 8.34 1.38
C LEU A 57 -13.70 9.67 1.57
N LEU A 58 -14.74 9.95 0.76
CA LEU A 58 -15.58 11.13 0.92
C LEU A 58 -16.28 11.17 2.29
N LYS A 59 -16.74 10.02 2.81
CA LYS A 59 -17.39 9.92 4.14
C LYS A 59 -16.45 10.31 5.28
N TYR A 60 -15.14 10.11 5.10
CA TYR A 60 -14.12 10.35 6.12
C TYR A 60 -13.29 11.61 5.86
N ASN A 61 -13.66 12.45 4.89
CA ASN A 61 -12.92 13.65 4.49
C ASN A 61 -11.44 13.35 4.16
N LEU A 62 -11.20 12.21 3.50
CA LEU A 62 -9.87 11.80 3.07
C LEU A 62 -9.73 12.03 1.56
N ARG A 63 -8.58 12.53 1.15
CA ARG A 63 -8.18 12.70 -0.25
C ARG A 63 -7.15 11.65 -0.61
N LEU A 64 -7.38 10.94 -1.72
CA LEU A 64 -6.40 10.06 -2.35
C LEU A 64 -5.68 10.80 -3.48
N THR A 65 -4.36 10.71 -3.51
CA THR A 65 -3.52 11.14 -4.63
C THR A 65 -2.70 9.96 -5.12
N LEU A 66 -2.57 9.81 -6.43
CA LEU A 66 -1.83 8.73 -7.06
C LEU A 66 -0.94 9.31 -8.14
N THR A 67 0.37 9.10 -8.01
CA THR A 67 1.38 9.57 -8.95
C THR A 67 2.29 8.43 -9.35
N ASP A 68 2.92 8.50 -10.52
CA ASP A 68 3.93 7.55 -10.93
C ASP A 68 5.10 8.23 -11.63
N SER A 69 6.24 7.55 -11.63
CA SER A 69 7.49 8.01 -12.23
C SER A 69 8.32 6.81 -12.71
N ILE A 70 9.23 7.07 -13.65
CA ILE A 70 10.18 6.07 -14.10
C ILE A 70 11.28 5.93 -13.05
N TYR A 71 11.52 4.69 -12.63
CA TYR A 71 12.57 4.29 -11.73
C TYR A 71 13.52 3.33 -12.45
N VAL A 72 14.74 3.79 -12.70
CA VAL A 72 15.80 2.98 -13.30
C VAL A 72 16.64 2.41 -12.17
N THR A 73 16.71 1.09 -12.03
CA THR A 73 17.57 0.50 -11.00
C THR A 73 19.02 0.85 -11.30
N PRO A 74 19.79 1.33 -10.29
CA PRO A 74 21.23 1.34 -10.39
C PRO A 74 21.70 -0.08 -10.73
N GLU A 75 22.77 -0.20 -11.51
CA GLU A 75 23.41 -1.48 -11.78
C GLU A 75 23.65 -2.20 -10.46
N SER A 76 22.87 -3.25 -10.16
CA SER A 76 23.44 -4.32 -9.36
C SER A 76 24.57 -4.86 -10.22
N THR A 77 25.79 -4.83 -9.70
CA THR A 77 27.08 -5.18 -10.32
C THR A 77 27.17 -6.61 -10.92
N GLY A 78 26.05 -7.29 -11.15
CA GLY A 78 25.97 -8.53 -11.91
C GLY A 78 25.58 -8.25 -13.36
N GLU A 79 26.58 -8.11 -14.22
CA GLU A 79 26.43 -8.20 -15.67
C GLU A 79 25.66 -9.47 -16.03
N LEU A 80 24.46 -9.31 -16.59
CA LEU A 80 23.84 -10.38 -17.37
C LEU A 80 24.35 -10.26 -18.80
N THR A 81 25.48 -10.91 -19.07
CA THR A 81 25.97 -11.11 -20.44
C THR A 81 25.24 -12.30 -21.04
N ARG A 82 24.37 -12.07 -22.03
CA ARG A 82 23.86 -13.16 -22.84
C ARG A 82 24.87 -13.42 -23.96
N VAL A 83 25.48 -14.60 -23.95
CA VAL A 83 26.45 -15.02 -24.97
C VAL A 83 25.74 -15.96 -25.94
N TYR A 84 25.72 -15.60 -27.21
CA TYR A 84 25.25 -16.48 -28.28
C TYR A 84 26.44 -16.93 -29.11
N GLU A 85 26.47 -18.21 -29.45
CA GLU A 85 27.41 -18.78 -30.41
C GLU A 85 26.67 -19.06 -31.71
N THR A 86 27.08 -18.41 -32.79
CA THR A 86 26.62 -18.72 -34.14
C THR A 86 27.76 -19.39 -34.89
N LYS A 87 27.48 -20.55 -35.48
CA LYS A 87 28.43 -21.26 -36.34
C LYS A 87 27.99 -21.05 -37.77
N ASP A 88 28.86 -20.47 -38.59
CA ASP A 88 28.58 -20.33 -40.01
C ASP A 88 28.72 -21.68 -40.76
N LYS A 89 28.32 -21.68 -42.03
CA LYS A 89 28.41 -22.84 -42.92
C LYS A 89 29.83 -23.39 -43.14
N ASN A 90 30.85 -22.58 -42.86
CA ASN A 90 32.27 -22.95 -42.96
C ASN A 90 32.85 -23.40 -41.61
N GLY A 91 32.02 -23.42 -40.56
CA GLY A 91 32.38 -23.86 -39.24
C GLY A 91 33.00 -22.79 -38.34
N VAL A 92 33.03 -21.52 -38.78
CA VAL A 92 33.52 -20.40 -37.96
C VAL A 92 32.51 -20.08 -36.87
N ILE A 93 32.95 -20.08 -35.62
CA ILE A 93 32.13 -19.75 -34.45
C ILE A 93 32.28 -18.26 -34.15
N THR A 94 31.19 -17.51 -34.19
CA THR A 94 31.11 -16.12 -33.72
C THR A 94 30.41 -16.08 -32.37
N LYS A 95 31.09 -15.50 -31.37
CA LYS A 95 30.51 -15.23 -30.04
C LYS A 95 30.02 -13.79 -29.99
N THR A 96 28.71 -13.59 -29.89
CA THR A 96 28.12 -12.27 -29.67
C THR A 96 27.77 -12.12 -28.19
N ARG A 97 28.30 -11.08 -27.54
CA ARG A 97 27.93 -10.68 -26.18
C ARG A 97 26.87 -9.58 -26.26
N GLU A 98 25.70 -9.85 -25.71
CA GLU A 98 24.64 -8.87 -25.53
C GLU A 98 24.58 -8.49 -24.05
N MET A 99 24.82 -7.20 -23.76
CA MET A 99 24.70 -6.65 -22.41
C MET A 99 23.23 -6.26 -22.18
N SER A 100 22.57 -6.83 -21.16
CA SER A 100 21.24 -6.34 -20.79
C SER A 100 21.37 -5.07 -19.94
N THR A 101 21.04 -3.93 -20.53
CA THR A 101 21.05 -2.61 -19.88
C THR A 101 19.92 -2.48 -18.84
N ASN A 102 20.08 -1.54 -17.90
CA ASN A 102 19.24 -1.25 -16.73
C ASN A 102 17.78 -1.73 -16.78
N ARG A 103 17.31 -2.33 -15.68
CA ARG A 103 15.88 -2.62 -15.53
C ARG A 103 15.13 -1.31 -15.29
N VAL A 104 14.17 -1.05 -16.16
CA VAL A 104 13.23 0.06 -16.01
C VAL A 104 12.02 -0.44 -15.25
N TYR A 105 11.67 0.27 -14.19
CA TYR A 105 10.45 0.08 -13.43
C TYR A 105 9.63 1.36 -13.49
N VAL A 106 8.32 1.23 -13.45
CA VAL A 106 7.45 2.33 -13.06
C VAL A 106 7.22 2.21 -11.55
N LYS A 107 7.52 3.28 -10.81
CA LYS A 107 7.20 3.44 -9.40
C LYS A 107 5.96 4.31 -9.29
N ALA A 108 4.90 3.78 -8.71
CA ALA A 108 3.72 4.54 -8.32
C ALA A 108 3.69 4.77 -6.81
N THR A 109 3.24 5.94 -6.38
CA THR A 109 3.04 6.29 -4.98
C THR A 109 1.59 6.71 -4.78
N ALA A 110 0.90 6.00 -3.89
CA ALA A 110 -0.45 6.31 -3.43
C ALA A 110 -0.37 7.02 -2.08
N ILE A 111 -1.08 8.13 -1.94
CA ILE A 111 -1.06 9.00 -0.75
C ILE A 111 -2.51 9.22 -0.30
N LEU A 112 -2.79 8.90 0.97
CA LEU A 112 -4.07 9.21 1.61
C LEU A 112 -3.86 10.30 2.65
N THR A 113 -4.60 11.40 2.56
CA THR A 113 -4.37 12.59 3.39
C THR A 113 -5.67 13.33 3.71
N ASP A 114 -5.73 14.00 4.87
CA ASP A 114 -6.78 14.97 5.22
C ASP A 114 -6.35 16.44 4.97
N GLY A 115 -5.18 16.64 4.36
CA GLY A 115 -4.58 17.96 4.14
C GLY A 115 -3.55 18.36 5.20
N VAL A 116 -3.52 17.68 6.35
CA VAL A 116 -2.55 17.90 7.43
C VAL A 116 -1.66 16.67 7.61
N PHE A 117 -2.27 15.50 7.73
CA PHE A 117 -1.59 14.22 7.89
C PHE A 117 -1.69 13.40 6.62
N GLU A 118 -0.77 12.45 6.45
CA GLU A 118 -0.78 11.55 5.31
C GLU A 118 -0.19 10.17 5.66
N ILE A 119 -0.68 9.15 4.96
CA ILE A 119 -0.01 7.85 4.83
C ILE A 119 0.29 7.58 3.37
N ARG A 120 1.33 6.80 3.10
CA ARG A 120 1.80 6.53 1.74
C ARG A 120 2.16 5.06 1.56
N ALA A 121 1.96 4.56 0.34
CA ALA A 121 2.46 3.27 -0.08
C ALA A 121 2.96 3.33 -1.53
N ASP A 122 4.00 2.55 -1.81
CA ASP A 122 4.62 2.48 -3.12
C ASP A 122 4.29 1.15 -3.81
N GLY A 123 4.16 1.19 -5.13
CA GLY A 123 4.01 0.02 -5.99
C GLY A 123 4.97 0.09 -7.17
N TYR A 124 5.55 -1.05 -7.53
CA TYR A 124 6.50 -1.14 -8.65
C TYR A 124 5.99 -2.13 -9.69
N ALA A 125 6.19 -1.79 -10.95
CA ALA A 125 6.00 -2.71 -12.07
C ALA A 125 7.16 -2.57 -13.04
N ARG A 126 7.70 -3.70 -13.48
CA ARG A 126 8.78 -3.71 -14.47
C ARG A 126 8.22 -3.35 -15.84
N GLU A 127 8.91 -2.46 -16.54
CA GLU A 127 8.69 -2.20 -17.96
C GLU A 127 9.59 -3.15 -18.77
N ASP A 128 8.99 -3.93 -19.67
CA ASP A 128 9.76 -4.83 -20.53
C ASP A 128 10.42 -4.02 -21.64
N LEU A 129 11.76 -4.08 -21.74
CA LEU A 129 12.54 -3.33 -22.73
C LEU A 129 12.17 -3.66 -24.18
N VAL A 130 11.69 -4.88 -24.44
CA VAL A 130 11.25 -5.33 -25.76
C VAL A 130 10.10 -6.32 -25.60
N LYS A 131 8.91 -5.92 -26.00
CA LYS A 131 7.84 -6.86 -26.36
C LYS A 131 7.74 -6.88 -27.88
N LYS A 132 8.03 -8.03 -28.49
CA LYS A 132 7.99 -8.21 -29.95
C LYS A 132 6.57 -7.92 -30.45
N GLY A 133 6.37 -6.79 -31.13
CA GLY A 133 5.08 -6.41 -31.73
C GLY A 133 4.16 -5.52 -30.89
N SER A 134 4.61 -4.93 -29.77
CA SER A 134 3.84 -3.89 -29.06
C SER A 134 4.46 -2.50 -29.25
N ASP A 135 3.62 -1.49 -29.43
CA ASP A 135 4.05 -0.08 -29.39
C ASP A 135 4.63 0.25 -28.00
N GLY A 136 5.70 1.05 -27.96
CA GLY A 136 6.39 1.43 -26.73
C GLY A 136 5.45 2.14 -25.74
N SER A 137 4.55 2.99 -26.25
CA SER A 137 3.55 3.72 -25.45
C SER A 137 2.62 2.79 -24.65
N GLN A 138 2.21 1.67 -25.25
CA GLN A 138 1.34 0.67 -24.62
C GLN A 138 2.05 -0.12 -23.53
N THR A 139 3.38 -0.26 -23.65
CA THR A 139 4.22 -0.98 -22.69
C THR A 139 4.37 -0.18 -21.39
N THR A 140 4.72 1.11 -21.50
CA THR A 140 4.82 2.02 -20.35
C THR A 140 3.46 2.23 -19.69
N GLY A 141 2.39 2.42 -20.48
CA GLY A 141 1.02 2.61 -19.96
C GLY A 141 0.51 1.40 -19.16
N SER A 142 0.85 0.19 -19.61
CA SER A 142 0.54 -1.05 -18.88
C SER A 142 1.32 -1.15 -17.57
N ALA A 143 2.64 -0.92 -17.60
CA ALA A 143 3.48 -0.94 -16.40
C ALA A 143 3.00 0.08 -15.35
N SER A 144 2.69 1.29 -15.78
CA SER A 144 2.09 2.35 -14.94
C SER A 144 0.78 1.89 -14.28
N THR A 145 -0.11 1.24 -15.02
CA THR A 145 -1.36 0.70 -14.46
C THR A 145 -1.12 -0.38 -13.41
N TYR A 146 -0.17 -1.29 -13.64
CA TYR A 146 0.20 -2.31 -12.65
C TYR A 146 0.85 -1.70 -11.40
N ALA A 147 1.77 -0.74 -11.55
CA ALA A 147 2.43 -0.07 -10.44
C ALA A 147 1.40 0.65 -9.55
N ARG A 148 0.48 1.40 -10.17
CA ARG A 148 -0.63 2.08 -9.48
C ARG A 148 -1.53 1.11 -8.72
N LYS A 149 -1.90 -0.01 -9.34
CA LYS A 149 -2.67 -1.06 -8.65
C LYS A 149 -1.93 -1.56 -7.41
N ARG A 150 -0.63 -1.86 -7.52
CA ARG A 150 0.17 -2.36 -6.40
C ARG A 150 0.31 -1.34 -5.26
N ALA A 151 0.44 -0.05 -5.61
CA ALA A 151 0.47 1.02 -4.61
C ALA A 151 -0.85 1.12 -3.85
N LEU A 152 -1.99 0.98 -4.53
CA LEU A 152 -3.32 0.97 -3.92
C LEU A 152 -3.57 -0.29 -3.10
N ASP A 153 -3.17 -1.47 -3.59
CA ASP A 153 -3.27 -2.73 -2.86
C ASP A 153 -2.51 -2.62 -1.52
N ALA A 154 -1.30 -2.07 -1.54
CA ALA A 154 -0.49 -1.85 -0.34
C ALA A 154 -1.09 -0.79 0.59
N LEU A 155 -1.60 0.33 0.05
CA LEU A 155 -2.18 1.42 0.84
C LEU A 155 -3.47 1.00 1.56
N PHE A 156 -4.30 0.20 0.91
CA PHE A 156 -5.62 -0.22 1.40
C PHE A 156 -5.63 -1.65 1.98
N CYS A 157 -4.46 -2.27 2.13
CA CYS A 157 -4.33 -3.64 2.65
C CYS A 157 -5.19 -4.67 1.89
N ILE A 158 -5.31 -4.50 0.57
CA ILE A 158 -6.07 -5.40 -0.30
C ILE A 158 -5.12 -6.51 -0.75
N ASP A 159 -5.11 -7.62 -0.01
CA ASP A 159 -4.36 -8.82 -0.36
C ASP A 159 -5.23 -10.07 -0.37
N ASP A 160 -5.55 -10.53 -1.58
CA ASP A 160 -6.26 -11.77 -1.85
C ASP A 160 -5.29 -12.83 -2.44
N THR A 161 -3.97 -12.64 -2.28
CA THR A 161 -2.97 -13.60 -2.77
C THR A 161 -2.92 -14.77 -1.80
N PRO A 162 -3.24 -15.99 -2.24
CA PRO A 162 -2.99 -17.16 -1.42
C PRO A 162 -1.50 -17.26 -1.11
N ASP A 163 -1.16 -17.56 0.15
CA ASP A 163 0.22 -17.88 0.49
C ASP A 163 0.61 -19.16 -0.29
N PRO A 164 1.69 -19.16 -1.09
CA PRO A 164 2.12 -20.35 -1.81
C PRO A 164 2.44 -21.52 -0.88
N ASP A 165 2.75 -21.26 0.39
CA ASP A 165 3.02 -22.26 1.42
C ASP A 165 1.76 -22.64 2.22
N SER A 166 0.58 -22.08 1.88
CA SER A 166 -0.67 -22.40 2.55
C SER A 166 -1.05 -23.87 2.37
N THR A 167 -1.10 -24.57 3.51
CA THR A 167 -1.55 -25.97 3.57
C THR A 167 -3.07 -26.11 3.61
N SER A 168 -3.83 -25.02 3.77
CA SER A 168 -5.30 -25.05 3.89
C SER A 168 -6.01 -24.59 2.61
N GLU A 169 -7.03 -25.34 2.19
CA GLU A 169 -7.84 -25.02 0.99
C GLU A 169 -8.59 -23.68 1.11
N MET A 170 -8.87 -23.24 2.34
CA MET A 170 -9.54 -21.97 2.64
C MET A 170 -8.62 -20.76 2.39
N GLU A 171 -7.32 -20.89 2.62
CA GLU A 171 -6.35 -19.84 2.29
C GLU A 171 -6.05 -19.80 0.77
N LYS A 172 -6.09 -20.96 0.10
CA LYS A 172 -5.93 -21.09 -1.37
C LYS A 172 -6.97 -20.33 -2.19
N GLN A 173 -8.13 -20.03 -1.62
CA GLN A 173 -9.23 -19.34 -2.30
C GLN A 173 -9.30 -17.83 -2.00
N GLY A 174 -8.38 -17.30 -1.19
CA GLY A 174 -8.34 -15.90 -0.76
C GLY A 174 -9.31 -15.60 0.38
N ARG A 175 -8.86 -14.81 1.37
CA ARG A 175 -9.66 -14.48 2.55
C ARG A 175 -10.85 -13.58 2.18
N HIS A 176 -12.07 -14.08 2.34
CA HIS A 176 -13.28 -13.25 2.31
C HIS A 176 -13.49 -12.65 3.71
N TYR A 177 -13.07 -11.40 3.93
CA TYR A 177 -13.38 -10.72 5.19
C TYR A 177 -14.88 -10.42 5.25
N GLU A 178 -15.56 -10.88 6.30
CA GLU A 178 -16.85 -10.30 6.67
C GLU A 178 -16.65 -8.80 6.93
N ILE A 179 -17.43 -7.94 6.25
CA ILE A 179 -17.40 -6.49 6.48
C ILE A 179 -17.64 -6.24 7.97
N TRP A 180 -16.62 -5.76 8.70
CA TRP A 180 -16.77 -5.43 10.10
C TRP A 180 -17.88 -4.37 10.26
N LYS A 181 -18.96 -4.73 10.96
CA LYS A 181 -20.12 -3.86 11.19
C LYS A 181 -19.86 -2.97 12.42
N PRO A 182 -19.55 -1.67 12.26
CA PRO A 182 -19.11 -0.81 13.37
C PRO A 182 -20.19 -0.64 14.46
N ALA A 183 -21.47 -0.79 14.08
CA ALA A 183 -22.62 -0.64 14.98
C ALA A 183 -22.63 -1.70 16.11
N GLN A 184 -22.23 -2.94 15.81
CA GLN A 184 -22.19 -4.03 16.79
C GLN A 184 -21.00 -3.89 17.74
N ALA A 185 -19.84 -3.45 17.23
CA ALA A 185 -18.65 -3.18 18.02
C ALA A 185 -18.82 -1.98 18.97
N ARG A 186 -19.51 -0.91 18.54
CA ARG A 186 -19.88 0.22 19.43
C ARG A 186 -20.84 -0.22 20.54
N ALA A 187 -21.81 -1.09 20.25
CA ALA A 187 -22.73 -1.62 21.25
C ALA A 187 -22.02 -2.54 22.27
N GLN A 188 -21.09 -3.38 21.81
CA GLN A 188 -20.26 -4.22 22.68
C GLN A 188 -19.26 -3.41 23.50
N GLN A 189 -18.65 -2.36 22.95
CA GLN A 189 -17.79 -1.45 23.72
C GLN A 189 -18.60 -0.62 24.74
N ALA A 190 -19.85 -0.27 24.45
CA ALA A 190 -20.75 0.37 25.41
C ALA A 190 -21.18 -0.58 26.54
N GLN A 191 -21.33 -1.88 26.25
CA GLN A 191 -21.58 -2.92 27.26
C GLN A 191 -20.32 -3.24 28.08
N ALA A 192 -19.14 -3.33 27.47
CA ALA A 192 -17.87 -3.53 28.18
C ALA A 192 -17.47 -2.34 29.06
N LYS A 193 -17.84 -1.11 28.68
CA LYS A 193 -17.70 0.08 29.55
C LYS A 193 -18.63 0.05 30.78
N LYS A 194 -19.70 -0.75 30.78
CA LYS A 194 -20.55 -0.98 31.97
C LYS A 194 -19.99 -2.05 32.91
N SER A 195 -18.98 -2.84 32.50
CA SER A 195 -18.45 -3.95 33.29
C SER A 195 -17.05 -3.72 33.89
N TYR A 196 -16.45 -2.53 33.76
CA TYR A 196 -15.22 -2.21 34.49
C TYR A 196 -15.54 -1.87 35.96
N PRO A 197 -14.84 -2.45 36.95
CA PRO A 197 -15.05 -2.12 38.36
C PRO A 197 -14.72 -0.64 38.61
N ARG A 198 -15.58 0.03 39.38
CA ARG A 198 -15.62 1.49 39.59
C ARG A 198 -14.42 2.09 40.33
N ASN A 199 -13.41 1.30 40.70
CA ASN A 199 -12.31 1.76 41.54
C ASN A 199 -10.96 1.57 40.83
N TYR A 200 -10.59 2.58 40.04
CA TYR A 200 -9.19 2.92 39.80
C TYR A 200 -9.06 4.43 39.98
N GLU A 201 -8.76 4.86 41.21
CA GLU A 201 -8.26 6.20 41.46
C GLU A 201 -6.75 6.19 41.16
N PRO A 202 -6.25 7.01 40.21
CA PRO A 202 -4.82 7.15 40.02
C PRO A 202 -4.23 7.86 41.24
N SER A 203 -3.23 7.22 41.86
CA SER A 203 -2.51 7.74 43.02
C SER A 203 -2.03 9.17 42.77
N SER A 204 -2.59 10.11 43.54
CA SER A 204 -2.15 11.50 43.57
C SER A 204 -0.69 11.58 44.03
N GLN A 205 0.14 12.24 43.22
CA GLN A 205 1.50 12.61 43.60
C GLN A 205 1.43 13.47 44.87
N LYS A 206 1.91 12.94 45.99
CA LYS A 206 2.08 13.69 47.25
C LYS A 206 3.10 14.80 47.01
N THR A 207 2.63 16.04 46.89
CA THR A 207 3.48 17.21 47.12
C THR A 207 3.69 17.35 48.62
N THR A 208 4.91 17.10 49.07
CA THR A 208 5.36 17.34 50.44
C THR A 208 5.37 18.84 50.72
N LYS A 209 4.41 19.31 51.52
CA LYS A 209 4.47 20.64 52.14
C LYS A 209 5.58 20.63 53.20
N HIS A 210 6.67 21.38 52.97
CA HIS A 210 7.58 21.75 54.04
C HIS A 210 6.87 22.72 54.99
N LYS A 211 6.61 22.27 56.22
CA LYS A 211 6.37 23.15 57.37
C LYS A 211 7.73 23.68 57.81
N ASN A 212 7.95 24.99 57.72
CA ASN A 212 8.90 25.64 58.62
C ASN A 212 8.11 26.34 59.73
N VAL A 213 8.45 25.91 60.94
CA VAL A 213 7.93 26.30 62.23
C VAL A 213 8.56 27.64 62.59
N GLY A 214 7.75 28.58 63.07
CA GLY A 214 8.25 29.84 63.60
C GLY A 214 8.88 29.67 64.99
N VAL A 215 9.92 30.45 65.23
CA VAL A 215 10.19 31.19 66.48
C VAL A 215 10.69 32.56 66.07
#